data_AF-A0A1Q8QBH1-F1
#
_entry.id   AF-A0A1Q8QBH1-F1
#
_cell.length_a   1.000
_cell.length_b   1.000
_cell.length_c   1.000
_cell.angle_alpha   90.00
_cell.angle_beta   90.00
_cell.angle_gamma   90.00
#
_symmetry.space_group_name_H-M   'P 1'
#
loop_
_entity.id
_entity.type
_entity.pdbx_description
1 polymer ?
#
loop_
_entity_poly.entity_id
_entity_poly.type
_entity_poly.pdbx_seq_one_letter_code
_entity_poly.pdbx_strand_id
1 'polypeptide(L)' 'MSEQVCFCFGYTVADIETDLTRNAGRSTILERIAAEKSFGACQCVQKNPKGR' A
#
# COMPACT_ATOMS: atom_id res chain seq x y z
N MET A 1 -13.57 6.04 -8.58
CA MET A 1 -13.01 4.98 -7.72
C MET A 1 -11.51 4.95 -7.97
N SER A 2 -10.67 5.18 -6.96
CA SER A 2 -9.22 5.13 -7.09
C SER A 2 -8.74 3.69 -7.26
N GLU A 3 -7.66 3.48 -8.00
CA GLU A 3 -7.05 2.16 -8.17
C GLU A 3 -6.49 1.65 -6.83
N GLN A 4 -6.72 0.36 -6.54
CA GLN A 4 -6.24 -0.28 -5.32
C GLN A 4 -4.76 -0.67 -5.49
N VAL A 5 -3.90 -0.15 -4.62
CA VAL A 5 -2.45 -0.36 -4.65
C VAL A 5 -2.04 -1.52 -3.77
N CYS A 6 -2.63 -1.64 -2.58
CA CYS A 6 -2.36 -2.75 -1.67
C CYS A 6 -3.65 -3.48 -1.29
N PHE A 7 -3.82 -4.70 -1.79
CA PHE A 7 -4.96 -5.55 -1.44
C PHE A 7 -4.89 -6.14 -0.03
N CYS A 8 -3.69 -6.21 0.57
CA CYS A 8 -3.55 -6.71 1.95
C CYS A 8 -4.09 -5.72 2.99
N PHE A 9 -3.90 -4.42 2.75
CA PHE A 9 -4.19 -3.36 3.70
C PHE A 9 -5.25 -2.36 3.20
N GLY A 10 -5.76 -2.53 1.98
CA GLY A 10 -6.83 -1.71 1.42
C GLY A 10 -6.40 -0.35 0.86
N TYR A 11 -5.10 -0.05 0.79
CA TYR A 11 -4.62 1.25 0.31
C TYR A 11 -4.87 1.45 -1.18
N THR A 12 -5.32 2.64 -1.53
CA THR A 12 -5.56 3.11 -2.90
C THR A 12 -4.56 4.17 -3.32
N VAL A 13 -4.53 4.50 -4.62
CA VAL A 13 -3.73 5.61 -5.15
C VAL A 13 -4.06 6.93 -4.42
N ALA A 14 -5.35 7.21 -4.18
CA ALA A 14 -5.78 8.43 -3.51
C ALA A 14 -5.31 8.51 -2.05
N ASP A 15 -5.20 7.37 -1.37
CA ASP A 15 -4.65 7.33 -0.01
C ASP A 15 -3.17 7.72 -0.01
N ILE A 16 -2.41 7.22 -0.99
CA ILE A 16 -0.97 7.54 -1.15
C ILE A 16 -0.79 9.00 -1.53
N GLU A 17 -1.59 9.54 -2.45
CA GLU A 17 -1.54 10.98 -2.82
C GLU A 17 -1.86 11.88 -1.63
N THR A 18 -2.88 11.52 -0.84
CA THR A 18 -3.24 12.23 0.39
C THR A 18 -2.13 12.16 1.43
N ASP A 19 -1.54 10.98 1.61
CA ASP A 19 -0.43 10.73 2.53
C ASP A 19 0.82 11.54 2.13
N LEU A 20 1.17 11.57 0.85
CA LEU A 20 2.25 12.41 0.32
C LEU A 20 2.01 13.90 0.59
N THR A 21 0.78 14.38 0.33
CA THR A 21 0.41 15.78 0.56
C THR A 21 0.52 16.16 2.02
N ARG A 22 0.12 15.26 2.93
CA ARG A 22 0.16 15.50 4.38
C ARG A 22 1.55 15.42 4.98
N ASN A 23 2.45 14.65 4.37
CA ASN A 23 3.77 14.34 4.92
C ASN A 23 4.91 14.96 4.11
N ALA A 24 4.70 16.14 3.53
CA ALA A 24 5.72 16.90 2.80
C ALA A 24 6.42 16.07 1.71
N GLY A 25 5.66 15.26 0.97
CA GLY A 25 6.15 14.42 -0.12
C GLY A 25 6.73 13.06 0.32
N ARG A 26 6.73 12.74 1.61
CA ARG A 26 7.09 11.40 2.12
C ARG A 26 5.83 10.53 2.21
N SER A 27 5.85 9.29 1.73
CA SER A 27 4.71 8.39 1.90
C SER A 27 4.94 7.39 3.04
N THR A 28 4.26 7.60 4.15
CA THR A 28 4.25 6.67 5.29
C THR A 28 3.51 5.37 4.95
N ILE A 29 2.54 5.42 4.04
CA ILE A 29 1.82 4.24 3.54
C ILE A 29 2.76 3.33 2.75
N LEU A 30 3.55 3.89 1.82
CA LEU A 30 4.51 3.09 1.05
C LEU A 30 5.58 2.46 1.95
N GLU A 31 6.07 3.21 2.96
CA GLU A 31 7.00 2.69 3.96
C GLU A 31 6.41 1.52 4.75
N ARG A 32 5.15 1.65 5.20
CA ARG A 32 4.44 0.56 5.87
C ARG A 32 4.33 -0.66 4.97
N ILE A 33 3.87 -0.49 3.72
CA ILE A 33 3.75 -1.61 2.78
C ILE A 33 5.10 -2.32 2.60
N ALA A 34 6.18 -1.57 2.44
CA ALA A 34 7.52 -2.12 2.28
C ALA A 34 7.97 -2.91 3.54
N ALA A 35 7.74 -2.36 4.73
CA ALA A 35 8.06 -3.02 5.99
C ALA A 35 7.28 -4.33 6.15
N GLU A 36 5.96 -4.31 5.98
CA GLU A 36 5.11 -5.50 6.11
C GLU A 36 5.47 -6.60 5.09
N LYS A 37 5.84 -6.21 3.87
CA LYS A 37 6.38 -7.15 2.87
C LYS A 37 7.68 -7.78 3.35
N SER A 38 8.60 -7.00 3.93
CA SER A 38 9.87 -7.52 4.46
C SER A 38 9.68 -8.45 5.65
N PHE A 39 8.65 -8.23 6.47
CA PHE A 39 8.30 -9.09 7.59
C PHE A 39 7.51 -10.35 7.18
N GLY A 40 7.16 -10.50 5.90
CA GLY A 40 6.35 -11.62 5.42
C GLY A 40 4.90 -11.59 5.90
N ALA A 41 4.41 -10.44 6.38
CA ALA A 41 3.04 -10.27 6.88
C ALA A 41 2.01 -10.11 5.75
N CYS A 42 2.46 -9.99 4.50
CA CYS A 42 1.58 -9.83 3.34
C CYS A 42 1.06 -11.17 2.81
N GLN A 43 -0.23 -11.18 2.47
CA GLN A 43 -0.93 -12.29 1.81
C GLN A 43 -1.13 -12.01 0.31
N CYS A 44 -0.15 -11.41 -0.37
CA CYS A 44 -0.30 -10.95 -1.77
C CYS A 44 -0.74 -12.06 -2.71
N VAL A 45 -0.23 -13.29 -2.54
CA VAL A 45 -0.61 -14.45 -3.36
C VAL A 45 -2.11 -14.76 -3.28
N GLN A 46 -2.74 -14.49 -2.14
CA GLN A 46 -4.15 -14.81 -1.88
C GLN A 46 -5.08 -13.61 -2.12
N LYS A 47 -4.63 -12.40 -1.74
CA LYS A 47 -5.47 -11.20 -1.75
C LYS A 47 -5.31 -10.34 -2.99
N ASN A 48 -4.14 -10.33 -3.64
CA ASN A 48 -3.94 -9.55 -4.85
C ASN A 48 -4.42 -10.36 -6.07
N PRO A 49 -5.31 -9.84 -6.92
CA PRO A 49 -5.71 -10.50 -8.16
C PRO A 49 -4.54 -10.90 -9.08
N LYS A 50 -3.41 -10.18 -8.98
CA LYS A 50 -2.18 -10.48 -9.73
C LYS A 50 -1.25 -11.47 -9.01
N GLY A 51 -1.56 -11.86 -7.78
CA GLY A 51 -0.80 -12.79 -6.95
C GLY A 51 0.57 -12.28 -6.48
N ARG A 52 0.90 -10.99 -6.65
CA ARG A 52 2.22 -10.40 -6.35
C ARG A 52 2.13 -8.95 -5.90
#